data_AF-A0A2J7PS69-F1
#
_entry.id   AF-A0A2J7PS69-F1
#
_cell.length_a   1.000
_cell.length_b   1.000
_cell.length_c   1.000
_cell.angle_alpha   90.00
_cell.angle_beta   90.00
_cell.angle_gamma   90.00
#
_symmetry.space_group_name_H-M   'P 1'
#
loop_
_entity.id
_entity.type
_entity.pdbx_description
1 polymer ?
#
loop_
_entity_poly.entity_id
_entity_poly.type
_entity_poly.pdbx_seq_one_letter_code
_entity_poly.pdbx_strand_id
1 'polypeptide(L)'
;MFGSEEHFILSVGFAFSGGLLLSVQDSAIAEEVEPVTQPDTCLGSDSTSNILSSDSAHALFVRATYLVCHRLISSWKTDLNVSLAALELLAGLARIHIRETDALECKRAVKWLCDYIVYQCSRPPPAHSKDLHSTIVAAFQCAAVWLVAHPYLLEDKECLTTVLEVVELGISGSKSQRKPGEPIRMKDEKELKPASMRVRDAAEALLTIILEQVGYFPSPCGAESLWSLLDEVALLRHCNSWPGGDHLSREMAVDRFRYFVVENSTVLALLEEPLGNDQDPQPTVTVLIRGPFGRHAWTMQLRHLPRHKSGTKYHAPNPGRPVPMADVGVSHDVKHRYFPENVDRIPQCKVDRSIPSMESLLMDPNVAAEHAHLSQLVEQQTALETAAGQQRCKETDGPFPECTPPPACHEFQTARLFLSHFGFLSLDAASGNVGSRLTALNTSLDGFCHDLEVLDNMSSRTCDTVHVFYVRAGQKTAEEILSNVQSESTVSPHFLEFLQSLGWSVNVFQHPGWTGHISTSWKVTQPTSEQARAPSN
;
A
#
# COMPACT_ATOMS: atom_id res chain seq x y z
N MET A 1 -46.57 -6.77 14.10
CA MET A 1 -45.93 -8.05 14.48
C MET A 1 -44.40 -7.94 14.52
N PHE A 2 -43.84 -6.74 14.78
CA PHE A 2 -42.39 -6.47 14.84
C PHE A 2 -41.95 -5.80 16.15
N GLY A 3 -42.82 -5.68 17.15
CA GLY A 3 -42.53 -4.98 18.42
C GLY A 3 -42.09 -5.88 19.57
N SER A 4 -42.07 -7.21 19.40
CA SER A 4 -41.80 -8.16 20.50
C SER A 4 -40.37 -8.69 20.53
N GLU A 5 -39.58 -8.56 19.45
CA GLU A 5 -38.20 -9.05 19.41
C GLU A 5 -37.20 -8.04 20.01
N GLU A 6 -37.36 -6.73 19.76
CA GLU A 6 -36.49 -5.71 20.35
C GLU A 6 -36.65 -5.60 21.88
N HIS A 7 -37.87 -5.76 22.38
CA HIS A 7 -38.13 -5.80 23.83
C HIS A 7 -37.57 -7.06 24.50
N PHE A 8 -37.45 -8.17 23.76
CA PHE A 8 -36.84 -9.40 24.25
C PHE A 8 -35.31 -9.31 24.27
N ILE A 9 -34.70 -8.69 23.25
CA ILE A 9 -33.25 -8.44 23.19
C ILE A 9 -32.80 -7.45 24.28
N LEU A 10 -33.57 -6.38 24.52
CA LEU A 10 -33.31 -5.43 25.61
C LEU A 10 -33.53 -6.04 27.00
N SER A 11 -34.56 -6.88 27.17
CA SER A 11 -34.83 -7.55 28.46
C SER A 11 -33.81 -8.65 28.78
N VAL A 12 -33.34 -9.40 27.77
CA VAL A 12 -32.29 -10.41 27.94
C VAL A 12 -30.94 -9.72 28.16
N GLY A 13 -30.64 -8.61 27.49
CA GLY A 13 -29.44 -7.80 27.71
C GLY A 13 -29.38 -7.16 29.10
N PHE A 14 -30.49 -6.64 29.63
CA PHE A 14 -30.55 -6.13 31.00
C PHE A 14 -30.49 -7.24 32.06
N ALA A 15 -31.10 -8.41 31.80
CA ALA A 15 -31.01 -9.57 32.70
C ALA A 15 -29.58 -10.16 32.72
N PHE A 16 -28.88 -10.19 31.58
CA PHE A 16 -27.48 -10.60 31.51
C PHE A 16 -26.57 -9.57 32.17
N SER A 17 -26.80 -8.27 31.99
CA SER A 17 -26.00 -7.21 32.61
C SER A 17 -26.19 -7.15 34.14
N GLY A 18 -27.41 -7.42 34.65
CA GLY A 18 -27.68 -7.56 36.08
C GLY A 18 -27.10 -8.85 36.67
N GLY A 19 -27.16 -9.96 35.93
CA GLY A 19 -26.51 -11.23 36.31
C GLY A 19 -24.98 -11.17 36.28
N LEU A 20 -24.40 -10.41 35.34
CA LEU A 20 -22.97 -10.19 35.23
C LEU A 20 -22.45 -9.30 36.36
N LEU A 21 -23.19 -8.26 36.78
CA LEU A 21 -22.81 -7.43 37.93
C LEU A 21 -22.76 -8.26 39.22
N LEU A 22 -23.75 -9.12 39.43
CA LEU A 22 -23.79 -10.06 40.57
C LEU A 22 -22.67 -11.11 40.48
N SER A 23 -22.43 -11.68 39.30
CA SER A 23 -21.39 -12.71 39.12
C SER A 23 -19.96 -12.14 39.21
N VAL A 24 -19.77 -10.86 38.86
CA VAL A 24 -18.50 -10.13 39.02
C VAL A 24 -18.28 -9.75 40.49
N GLN A 25 -19.33 -9.35 41.22
CA GLN A 25 -19.26 -9.12 42.67
C GLN A 25 -18.98 -10.42 43.44
N ASP A 26 -19.67 -11.52 43.11
CA ASP A 26 -19.49 -12.82 43.77
C ASP A 26 -18.12 -13.44 43.48
N SER A 27 -17.57 -13.25 42.28
CA SER A 27 -16.22 -13.74 41.94
C SER A 27 -15.11 -12.96 42.65
N ALA A 28 -15.31 -11.66 42.91
CA ALA A 28 -14.37 -10.83 43.66
C ALA A 28 -14.39 -11.16 45.17
N ILE A 29 -15.56 -11.51 45.72
CA ILE A 29 -15.69 -11.96 47.11
C ILE A 29 -15.08 -13.36 47.31
N ALA A 30 -15.14 -14.23 46.29
CA ALA A 30 -14.54 -15.56 46.34
C ALA A 30 -12.99 -15.53 46.35
N GLU A 31 -12.36 -14.51 45.75
CA GLU A 31 -10.89 -14.34 45.75
C GLU A 31 -10.32 -13.90 47.12
N GLU A 32 -11.12 -13.36 48.03
CA GLU A 32 -10.67 -13.02 49.40
C GLU A 32 -10.47 -14.25 50.31
N VAL A 33 -10.91 -15.45 49.89
CA VAL A 33 -11.00 -16.64 50.76
C VAL A 33 -9.91 -17.70 50.52
N GLU A 34 -9.09 -17.60 49.46
CA GLU A 34 -7.96 -18.53 49.21
C GLU A 34 -6.59 -17.85 49.33
N PRO A 35 -5.84 -18.02 50.44
CA PRO A 35 -4.44 -17.62 50.50
C PRO A 35 -3.58 -18.74 49.90
N VAL A 36 -3.19 -18.64 48.63
CA VAL A 36 -2.16 -19.50 48.04
C VAL A 36 -0.79 -18.81 48.14
N THR A 37 0.05 -19.39 48.99
CA THR A 37 1.46 -19.08 49.22
C THR A 37 2.34 -19.25 47.97
N GLN A 38 3.13 -18.23 47.60
CA GLN A 38 4.51 -18.33 47.06
C GLN A 38 5.19 -16.93 46.94
N PRO A 39 6.54 -16.84 46.85
CA PRO A 39 7.34 -15.85 47.59
C PRO A 39 7.62 -14.54 46.85
N ASP A 40 7.92 -13.55 47.69
CA ASP A 40 8.20 -12.15 47.39
C ASP A 40 9.26 -11.90 46.30
N THR A 41 8.94 -11.00 45.37
CA THR A 41 9.92 -10.12 44.74
C THR A 41 9.30 -8.73 44.60
N CYS A 42 9.94 -7.76 45.24
CA CYS A 42 9.42 -6.43 45.56
C CYS A 42 9.24 -5.53 44.33
N LEU A 43 7.99 -5.20 43.97
CA LEU A 43 7.60 -4.00 43.21
C LEU A 43 6.27 -3.50 43.82
N GLY A 44 6.16 -2.18 44.03
CA GLY A 44 5.28 -1.54 45.02
C GLY A 44 3.79 -1.91 44.96
N SER A 45 3.22 -2.14 46.15
CA SER A 45 1.88 -2.68 46.41
C SER A 45 0.75 -1.64 46.52
N ASP A 46 0.94 -0.38 46.11
CA ASP A 46 0.01 0.70 46.48
C ASP A 46 -0.92 1.19 45.36
N SER A 47 -0.91 0.58 44.17
CA SER A 47 -1.72 1.03 43.03
C SER A 47 -2.89 0.12 42.64
N THR A 48 -3.00 -1.10 43.17
CA THR A 48 -4.09 -2.03 42.82
C THR A 48 -5.34 -1.86 43.70
N SER A 49 -5.20 -1.35 44.93
CA SER A 49 -6.31 -1.21 45.89
C SER A 49 -7.22 0.00 45.63
N ASN A 50 -6.74 1.02 44.90
CA ASN A 50 -7.46 2.30 44.73
C ASN A 50 -8.31 2.41 43.46
N ILE A 51 -8.27 1.44 42.54
CA ILE A 51 -9.14 1.42 41.35
C ILE A 51 -10.54 0.83 41.69
N LEU A 52 -10.70 0.24 42.88
CA LEU A 52 -11.90 -0.51 43.27
C LEU A 52 -13.11 0.38 43.65
N SER A 53 -12.93 1.68 43.89
CA SER A 53 -13.93 2.53 44.59
C SER A 53 -14.71 3.55 43.73
N SER A 54 -14.50 3.64 42.42
CA SER A 54 -15.16 4.64 41.57
C SER A 54 -16.17 4.04 40.60
N ASP A 55 -17.47 4.25 40.88
CA ASP A 55 -18.61 3.94 40.00
C ASP A 55 -18.65 4.91 38.81
N SER A 56 -17.79 4.70 37.80
CA SER A 56 -17.83 5.45 36.54
C SER A 56 -18.02 4.51 35.35
N ALA A 57 -18.68 5.00 34.29
CA ALA A 57 -18.86 4.26 33.04
C ALA A 57 -17.50 3.84 32.43
N HIS A 58 -16.47 4.66 32.62
CA HIS A 58 -15.10 4.35 32.24
C HIS A 58 -14.53 3.16 33.03
N ALA A 59 -14.66 3.16 34.36
CA ALA A 59 -14.19 2.04 35.19
C ALA A 59 -14.90 0.73 34.86
N LEU A 60 -16.20 0.78 34.58
CA LEU A 60 -16.97 -0.39 34.14
C LEU A 60 -16.47 -0.92 32.79
N PHE A 61 -16.22 -0.04 31.82
CA PHE A 61 -15.67 -0.41 30.51
C PHE A 61 -14.32 -1.10 30.62
N VAL A 62 -13.39 -0.53 31.38
CA VAL A 62 -12.05 -1.10 31.58
C VAL A 62 -12.16 -2.47 32.25
N ARG A 63 -12.92 -2.59 33.35
CA ARG A 63 -13.11 -3.85 34.08
C ARG A 63 -13.78 -4.93 33.20
N ALA A 64 -14.85 -4.57 32.49
CA ALA A 64 -15.57 -5.50 31.63
C ALA A 64 -14.66 -6.00 30.48
N THR A 65 -13.96 -5.09 29.80
CA THR A 65 -13.02 -5.44 28.73
C THR A 65 -11.94 -6.38 29.25
N TYR A 66 -11.28 -6.02 30.35
CA TYR A 66 -10.23 -6.84 30.97
C TYR A 66 -10.74 -8.23 31.35
N LEU A 67 -11.85 -8.32 32.10
CA LEU A 67 -12.37 -9.60 32.59
C LEU A 67 -12.78 -10.53 31.46
N VAL A 68 -13.47 -10.00 30.44
CA VAL A 68 -13.93 -10.80 29.31
C VAL A 68 -12.73 -11.27 28.48
N CYS A 69 -11.76 -10.41 28.17
CA CYS A 69 -10.51 -10.82 27.51
C CYS A 69 -9.78 -11.89 28.34
N HIS A 70 -9.62 -11.66 29.66
CA HIS A 70 -8.95 -12.57 30.57
C HIS A 70 -9.58 -13.97 30.58
N ARG A 71 -10.90 -14.03 30.77
CA ARG A 71 -11.65 -15.28 30.84
C ARG A 71 -11.74 -15.98 29.48
N LEU A 72 -11.79 -15.25 28.38
CA LEU A 72 -11.80 -15.81 27.02
C LEU A 72 -10.60 -16.73 26.78
N ILE A 73 -9.40 -16.32 27.18
CA ILE A 73 -8.17 -17.13 27.03
C ILE A 73 -7.95 -18.13 28.17
N SER A 74 -8.31 -17.78 29.41
CA SER A 74 -8.01 -18.63 30.57
C SER A 74 -8.99 -19.80 30.69
N SER A 75 -10.30 -19.54 30.69
CA SER A 75 -11.33 -20.54 31.01
C SER A 75 -12.32 -20.84 29.89
N TRP A 76 -12.65 -19.86 29.04
CA TRP A 76 -13.78 -20.01 28.09
C TRP A 76 -13.37 -20.54 26.71
N LYS A 77 -12.08 -20.51 26.37
CA LYS A 77 -11.53 -20.93 25.05
C LYS A 77 -11.96 -22.29 24.51
N THR A 78 -12.38 -23.22 25.35
CA THR A 78 -12.85 -24.56 24.92
C THR A 78 -14.36 -24.63 24.74
N ASP A 79 -15.12 -23.70 25.32
CA ASP A 79 -16.58 -23.65 25.23
C ASP A 79 -16.99 -22.74 24.06
N LEU A 80 -17.66 -23.34 23.08
CA LEU A 80 -18.13 -22.66 21.87
C LEU A 80 -19.08 -21.50 22.20
N ASN A 81 -20.14 -21.76 22.97
CA ASN A 81 -21.23 -20.81 23.18
C ASN A 81 -20.76 -19.65 24.05
N VAL A 82 -19.99 -19.95 25.10
CA VAL A 82 -19.46 -18.92 25.99
C VAL A 82 -18.42 -18.06 25.25
N SER A 83 -17.56 -18.66 24.42
CA SER A 83 -16.61 -17.89 23.62
C SER A 83 -17.29 -16.98 22.60
N LEU A 84 -18.35 -17.45 21.92
CA LEU A 84 -19.11 -16.63 20.98
C LEU A 84 -19.80 -15.45 21.68
N ALA A 85 -20.47 -15.69 22.80
CA ALA A 85 -21.11 -14.63 23.59
C ALA A 85 -20.09 -13.61 24.14
N ALA A 86 -18.91 -14.07 24.57
CA ALA A 86 -17.83 -13.20 25.02
C ALA A 86 -17.28 -12.33 23.87
N LEU A 87 -17.11 -12.87 22.67
CA LEU A 87 -16.67 -12.12 21.49
C LEU A 87 -17.72 -11.10 21.05
N GLU A 88 -19.00 -11.44 21.10
CA GLU A 88 -20.09 -10.49 20.81
C GLU A 88 -20.13 -9.35 21.83
N LEU A 89 -19.96 -9.65 23.12
CA LEU A 89 -19.86 -8.65 24.18
C LEU A 89 -18.65 -7.72 23.95
N LEU A 90 -17.48 -8.28 23.62
CA LEU A 90 -16.28 -7.49 23.30
C LEU A 90 -16.50 -6.59 22.07
N ALA A 91 -17.19 -7.07 21.04
CA ALA A 91 -17.54 -6.27 19.86
C ALA A 91 -18.58 -5.18 20.18
N GLY A 92 -19.42 -5.38 21.20
CA GLY A 92 -20.29 -4.36 21.76
C GLY A 92 -19.50 -3.29 22.51
N LEU A 93 -18.59 -3.71 23.39
CA LEU A 93 -17.73 -2.81 24.18
C LEU A 93 -16.88 -1.90 23.28
N ALA A 94 -16.29 -2.43 22.20
CA ALA A 94 -15.53 -1.65 21.22
C ALA A 94 -16.28 -0.43 20.67
N ARG A 95 -17.62 -0.50 20.57
CA ARG A 95 -18.45 0.57 19.99
C ARG A 95 -18.91 1.60 21.03
N ILE A 96 -18.59 1.40 22.32
CA ILE A 96 -18.95 2.35 23.38
C ILE A 96 -17.99 3.54 23.32
N HIS A 97 -18.54 4.73 23.08
CA HIS A 97 -17.74 5.95 22.99
C HIS A 97 -17.59 6.59 24.38
N ILE A 98 -16.39 6.45 24.97
CA ILE A 98 -16.04 7.08 26.25
C ILE A 98 -15.02 8.19 25.96
N ARG A 99 -15.33 9.43 26.36
CA ARG A 99 -14.53 10.64 26.07
C ARG A 99 -13.04 10.48 26.40
N GLU A 100 -12.73 9.69 27.43
CA GLU A 100 -11.39 9.27 27.80
C GLU A 100 -11.29 7.75 27.59
N THR A 101 -11.07 7.32 26.36
CA THR A 101 -10.83 5.89 26.10
C THR A 101 -9.36 5.58 26.41
N ASP A 102 -9.10 4.65 27.32
CA ASP A 102 -7.73 4.23 27.61
C ASP A 102 -7.15 3.45 26.42
N ALA A 103 -6.25 4.12 25.68
CA ALA A 103 -5.59 3.55 24.52
C ALA A 103 -4.83 2.26 24.86
N LEU A 104 -4.31 2.14 26.09
CA LEU A 104 -3.59 0.95 26.54
C LEU A 104 -4.53 -0.24 26.69
N GLU A 105 -5.73 -0.04 27.23
CA GLU A 105 -6.72 -1.10 27.41
C GLU A 105 -7.28 -1.57 26.07
N CYS A 106 -7.49 -0.67 25.11
CA CYS A 106 -7.89 -1.05 23.75
C CYS A 106 -6.77 -1.84 23.05
N LYS A 107 -5.51 -1.42 23.19
CA LYS A 107 -4.33 -2.16 22.68
C LYS A 107 -4.24 -3.55 23.31
N ARG A 108 -4.48 -3.66 24.62
CA ARG A 108 -4.55 -4.94 25.33
C ARG A 108 -5.68 -5.81 24.78
N ALA A 109 -6.90 -5.29 24.64
CA ALA A 109 -8.04 -6.05 24.13
C ALA A 109 -7.75 -6.66 22.75
N VAL A 110 -7.21 -5.87 21.81
CA VAL A 110 -6.79 -6.37 20.49
C VAL A 110 -5.69 -7.43 20.60
N LYS A 111 -4.69 -7.23 21.46
CA LYS A 111 -3.65 -8.24 21.70
C LYS A 111 -4.22 -9.55 22.21
N TRP A 112 -5.15 -9.51 23.18
CA TRP A 112 -5.79 -10.70 23.72
C TRP A 112 -6.66 -11.43 22.68
N LEU A 113 -7.34 -10.69 21.80
CA LEU A 113 -8.05 -11.28 20.65
C LEU A 113 -7.07 -11.98 19.69
N CYS A 114 -5.94 -11.34 19.39
CA CYS A 114 -4.87 -11.92 18.58
C CYS A 114 -4.31 -13.20 19.20
N ASP A 115 -4.01 -13.18 20.50
CA ASP A 115 -3.51 -14.35 21.24
C ASP A 115 -4.55 -15.49 21.26
N TYR A 116 -5.84 -15.15 21.35
CA TYR A 116 -6.94 -16.12 21.28
C TYR A 116 -7.00 -16.80 19.90
N ILE A 117 -6.91 -16.02 18.82
CA ILE A 117 -6.87 -16.55 17.45
C ILE A 117 -5.67 -17.48 17.27
N VAL A 118 -4.48 -17.05 17.70
CA VAL A 118 -3.25 -17.85 17.62
C VAL A 118 -3.44 -19.17 18.38
N TYR A 119 -3.98 -19.11 19.59
CA TYR A 119 -4.26 -20.30 20.39
C TYR A 119 -5.20 -21.26 19.65
N GLN A 120 -6.34 -20.77 19.15
CA GLN A 120 -7.33 -21.61 18.48
C GLN A 120 -6.79 -22.23 17.18
N CYS A 121 -5.99 -21.50 16.41
CA CYS A 121 -5.31 -22.00 15.22
C CYS A 121 -4.20 -23.01 15.53
N SER A 122 -3.60 -22.95 16.72
CA SER A 122 -2.51 -23.84 17.16
C SER A 122 -2.98 -25.20 17.70
N ARG A 123 -4.30 -25.41 17.82
CA ARG A 123 -4.88 -26.65 18.35
C ARG A 123 -4.52 -27.84 17.44
N PRO A 124 -4.35 -29.04 18.00
CA PRO A 124 -3.96 -30.20 17.19
C PRO A 124 -5.08 -30.58 16.21
N PRO A 125 -4.77 -31.19 15.04
CA PRO A 125 -5.75 -31.50 14.00
C PRO A 125 -7.03 -32.23 14.46
N PRO A 126 -7.00 -33.16 15.44
CA PRO A 126 -8.21 -33.80 15.96
C PRO A 126 -9.21 -32.83 16.60
N ALA A 127 -8.75 -31.66 17.04
CA ALA A 127 -9.59 -30.61 17.62
C ALA A 127 -10.15 -29.64 16.57
N HIS A 128 -9.75 -29.74 15.30
CA HIS A 128 -10.26 -28.89 14.22
C HIS A 128 -11.68 -29.31 13.82
N SER A 129 -12.66 -28.74 14.51
CA SER A 129 -14.08 -28.87 14.19
C SER A 129 -14.59 -27.63 13.45
N LYS A 130 -15.74 -27.78 12.79
CA LYS A 130 -16.49 -26.67 12.18
C LYS A 130 -16.81 -25.57 13.22
N ASP A 131 -17.08 -25.97 14.45
CA ASP A 131 -17.42 -25.07 15.56
C ASP A 131 -16.20 -24.28 16.01
N LEU A 132 -15.03 -24.92 16.13
CA LEU A 132 -13.77 -24.23 16.40
C LEU A 132 -13.52 -23.16 15.33
N HIS A 133 -13.63 -23.50 14.04
CA HIS A 133 -13.43 -22.52 12.96
C HIS A 133 -14.43 -21.37 13.02
N SER A 134 -15.65 -21.62 13.50
CA SER A 134 -16.65 -20.57 13.67
C SER A 134 -16.27 -19.59 14.78
N THR A 135 -15.67 -20.06 15.89
CA THR A 135 -15.11 -19.17 16.92
C THR A 135 -13.92 -18.34 16.44
N ILE A 136 -13.06 -18.91 15.58
CA ILE A 136 -11.91 -18.20 15.00
C ILE A 136 -12.42 -17.09 14.08
N VAL A 137 -13.40 -17.38 13.22
CA VAL A 137 -14.03 -16.37 12.35
C VAL A 137 -14.66 -15.25 13.16
N ALA A 138 -15.40 -15.57 14.23
CA ALA A 138 -15.99 -14.57 15.11
C ALA A 138 -14.92 -13.71 15.80
N ALA A 139 -13.76 -14.27 16.15
CA ALA A 139 -12.66 -13.52 16.74
C ALA A 139 -12.01 -12.56 15.74
N PHE A 140 -11.81 -12.98 14.48
CA PHE A 140 -11.37 -12.08 13.40
C PHE A 140 -12.36 -10.92 13.17
N GLN A 141 -13.66 -11.22 13.17
CA GLN A 141 -14.70 -10.19 13.05
C GLN A 141 -14.72 -9.24 14.25
N CYS A 142 -14.55 -9.76 15.47
CA CYS A 142 -14.42 -8.94 16.66
C CYS A 142 -13.20 -8.01 16.58
N ALA A 143 -12.03 -8.55 16.19
CA ALA A 143 -10.82 -7.74 16.00
C ALA A 143 -11.03 -6.63 14.96
N ALA A 144 -11.74 -6.92 13.86
CA ALA A 144 -12.11 -5.91 12.87
C ALA A 144 -12.93 -4.77 13.48
N VAL A 145 -13.94 -5.08 14.31
CA VAL A 145 -14.76 -4.06 14.99
C VAL A 145 -13.91 -3.17 15.89
N TRP A 146 -12.97 -3.73 16.65
CA TRP A 146 -12.05 -2.96 17.49
C TRP A 146 -11.16 -2.02 16.68
N LEU A 147 -10.60 -2.48 15.56
CA LEU A 147 -9.71 -1.65 14.73
C LEU A 147 -10.46 -0.53 13.99
N VAL A 148 -11.71 -0.78 13.60
CA VAL A 148 -12.57 0.26 12.98
C VAL A 148 -13.01 1.29 14.02
N ALA A 149 -13.36 0.86 15.24
CA ALA A 149 -13.77 1.77 16.31
C ALA A 149 -12.58 2.58 16.88
N HIS A 150 -11.38 2.01 16.84
CA HIS A 150 -10.17 2.62 17.40
C HIS A 150 -9.00 2.64 16.37
N PRO A 151 -9.07 3.43 15.28
CA PRO A 151 -8.07 3.40 14.21
C PRO A 151 -6.64 3.77 14.65
N TYR A 152 -6.50 4.56 15.71
CA TYR A 152 -5.19 4.92 16.30
C TYR A 152 -4.36 3.70 16.74
N LEU A 153 -5.00 2.54 16.97
CA LEU A 153 -4.30 1.30 17.29
C LEU A 153 -3.43 0.80 16.12
N LEU A 154 -3.73 1.21 14.89
CA LEU A 154 -2.94 0.87 13.70
C LEU A 154 -1.72 1.76 13.51
N GLU A 155 -1.64 2.90 14.21
CA GLU A 155 -0.45 3.76 14.25
C GLU A 155 0.60 3.21 15.25
N ASP A 156 0.17 2.45 16.26
CA ASP A 156 1.06 1.76 17.18
C ASP A 156 1.74 0.58 16.47
N LYS A 157 3.05 0.71 16.27
CA LYS A 157 3.88 -0.27 15.56
C LYS A 157 3.76 -1.69 16.12
N GLU A 158 3.68 -1.84 17.44
CA GLU A 158 3.60 -3.17 18.08
C GLU A 158 2.24 -3.82 17.83
N CYS A 159 1.16 -3.05 17.98
CA CYS A 159 -0.20 -3.49 17.72
C CYS A 159 -0.38 -3.88 16.24
N LEU A 160 0.02 -2.99 15.30
CA LEU A 160 -0.05 -3.27 13.86
C LEU A 160 0.73 -4.53 13.49
N THR A 161 1.95 -4.69 14.01
CA THR A 161 2.76 -5.89 13.77
C THR A 161 2.05 -7.14 14.29
N THR A 162 1.52 -7.10 15.51
CA THR A 162 0.81 -8.22 16.13
C THR A 162 -0.41 -8.64 15.30
N VAL A 163 -1.22 -7.68 14.86
CA VAL A 163 -2.41 -7.96 14.05
C VAL A 163 -2.01 -8.53 12.68
N LEU A 164 -1.00 -7.96 12.01
CA LEU A 164 -0.52 -8.45 10.71
C LEU A 164 0.02 -9.88 10.80
N GLU A 165 0.72 -10.25 11.88
CA GLU A 165 1.16 -11.64 12.09
C GLU A 165 -0.02 -12.62 12.24
N VAL A 166 -1.11 -12.20 12.88
CA VAL A 166 -2.30 -13.05 13.06
C VAL A 166 -3.10 -13.15 11.77
N VAL A 167 -3.20 -12.07 11.00
CA VAL A 167 -3.75 -12.08 9.64
C VAL A 167 -2.93 -13.03 8.74
N GLU A 168 -1.59 -12.94 8.80
CA GLU A 168 -0.70 -13.82 8.06
C GLU A 168 -0.93 -15.30 8.44
N LEU A 169 -1.06 -15.59 9.73
CA LEU A 169 -1.39 -16.91 10.24
C LEU A 169 -2.75 -17.39 9.71
N GLY A 170 -3.76 -16.52 9.66
CA GLY A 170 -5.08 -16.85 9.14
C GLY A 170 -5.09 -17.15 7.63
N ILE A 171 -4.33 -16.38 6.85
CA ILE A 171 -4.25 -16.52 5.38
C ILE A 171 -3.40 -17.74 4.98
N SER A 172 -2.20 -17.83 5.55
CA SER A 172 -1.19 -18.81 5.12
C SER A 172 -1.15 -20.08 5.96
N GLY A 173 -1.69 -20.05 7.18
CA GLY A 173 -1.57 -21.13 8.17
C GLY A 173 -0.25 -21.13 8.94
N SER A 174 0.65 -20.19 8.69
CA SER A 174 1.90 -20.07 9.46
C SER A 174 2.37 -18.62 9.58
N LYS A 175 3.20 -18.33 10.59
CA LYS A 175 3.86 -17.03 10.73
C LYS A 175 5.21 -17.00 10.02
N SER A 176 5.63 -15.82 9.56
CA SER A 176 6.95 -15.58 8.95
C SER A 176 8.10 -15.90 9.91
N GLN A 177 7.90 -15.56 11.19
CA GLN A 177 8.82 -15.87 12.27
C GLN A 177 8.15 -16.87 13.21
N ARG A 178 8.54 -18.15 13.11
CA ARG A 178 7.99 -19.21 13.97
C ARG A 178 8.58 -19.18 15.37
N LYS A 179 9.87 -18.84 15.47
CA LYS A 179 10.60 -18.71 16.73
C LYS A 179 11.55 -17.51 16.70
N PRO A 180 11.78 -16.83 17.83
CA PRO A 180 12.80 -15.79 17.92
C PRO A 180 14.17 -16.35 17.53
N GLY A 181 14.80 -15.79 16.49
CA GLY A 181 16.13 -16.17 16.01
C GLY A 181 16.18 -17.10 14.78
N GLU A 182 15.05 -17.65 14.32
CA GLU A 182 14.99 -18.33 13.01
C GLU A 182 14.94 -17.32 11.85
N PRO A 183 15.50 -17.65 10.67
CA PRO A 183 15.43 -16.78 9.50
C PRO A 183 13.97 -16.56 9.08
N ILE A 184 13.67 -15.33 8.66
CA ILE A 184 12.33 -14.94 8.23
C ILE A 184 12.00 -15.71 6.95
N ARG A 185 10.93 -16.51 6.99
CA ARG A 185 10.44 -17.22 5.81
C ARG A 185 9.62 -16.27 4.95
N MET A 186 10.01 -16.12 3.68
CA MET A 186 9.38 -15.17 2.75
C MET A 186 8.05 -15.72 2.22
N LYS A 187 7.23 -14.85 1.60
CA LYS A 187 5.86 -15.18 1.16
C LYS A 187 5.83 -16.29 0.10
N ASP A 188 6.76 -16.24 -0.84
CA ASP A 188 6.95 -17.18 -1.95
C ASP A 188 7.40 -18.58 -1.49
N GLU A 189 8.09 -18.66 -0.35
CA GLU A 189 8.54 -19.91 0.24
C GLU A 189 7.46 -20.63 1.05
N LYS A 190 6.31 -19.99 1.33
CA LYS A 190 5.26 -20.53 2.19
C LYS A 190 4.25 -21.34 1.40
N GLU A 191 4.00 -22.55 1.89
CA GLU A 191 2.89 -23.36 1.43
C GLU A 191 1.61 -22.90 2.14
N LEU A 192 0.61 -22.46 1.37
CA LEU A 192 -0.65 -21.95 1.91
C LEU A 192 -1.50 -23.10 2.47
N LYS A 193 -1.54 -23.22 3.79
CA LYS A 193 -2.30 -24.24 4.52
C LYS A 193 -3.12 -23.59 5.65
N PRO A 194 -4.09 -22.71 5.33
CA PRO A 194 -4.93 -22.10 6.35
C PRO A 194 -5.71 -23.15 7.14
N ALA A 195 -6.07 -22.82 8.39
CA ALA A 195 -6.83 -23.72 9.26
C ALA A 195 -8.19 -24.14 8.65
N SER A 196 -8.81 -23.24 7.89
CA SER A 196 -9.93 -23.51 6.99
C SER A 196 -10.09 -22.36 5.98
N MET A 197 -10.85 -22.60 4.90
CA MET A 197 -11.18 -21.55 3.92
C MET A 197 -11.95 -20.38 4.55
N ARG A 198 -12.89 -20.66 5.46
CA ARG A 198 -13.65 -19.62 6.17
C ARG A 198 -12.75 -18.73 7.04
N VAL A 199 -11.72 -19.32 7.66
CA VAL A 199 -10.75 -18.57 8.46
C VAL A 199 -9.85 -17.71 7.57
N ARG A 200 -9.43 -18.25 6.42
CA ARG A 200 -8.68 -17.48 5.43
C ARG A 200 -9.49 -16.27 4.94
N ASP A 201 -10.73 -16.48 4.54
CA ASP A 201 -11.59 -15.41 4.01
C ASP A 201 -11.84 -14.32 5.08
N ALA A 202 -12.00 -14.70 6.35
CA ALA A 202 -12.11 -13.76 7.47
C ALA A 202 -10.81 -12.97 7.73
N ALA A 203 -9.65 -13.62 7.58
CA ALA A 203 -8.35 -12.97 7.71
C ALA A 203 -8.06 -12.01 6.54
N GLU A 204 -8.44 -12.38 5.32
CA GLU A 204 -8.38 -11.50 4.14
C GLU A 204 -9.29 -10.27 4.32
N ALA A 205 -10.51 -10.45 4.84
CA ALA A 205 -11.40 -9.34 5.16
C ALA A 205 -10.79 -8.39 6.20
N LEU A 206 -10.16 -8.93 7.26
CA LEU A 206 -9.45 -8.12 8.26
C LEU A 206 -8.26 -7.38 7.63
N LEU A 207 -7.50 -8.01 6.73
CA LEU A 207 -6.40 -7.36 6.01
C LEU A 207 -6.88 -6.17 5.20
N THR A 208 -7.98 -6.33 4.46
CA THR A 208 -8.60 -5.24 3.70
C THR A 208 -8.97 -4.09 4.62
N ILE A 209 -9.61 -4.37 5.76
CA ILE A 209 -9.96 -3.34 6.76
C ILE A 209 -8.71 -2.62 7.28
N ILE A 210 -7.63 -3.34 7.59
CA ILE A 210 -6.37 -2.71 8.04
C ILE A 210 -5.84 -1.77 6.95
N LEU A 211 -5.81 -2.21 5.70
CA LEU A 211 -5.33 -1.39 4.59
C LEU A 211 -6.21 -0.16 4.33
N GLU A 212 -7.52 -0.26 4.60
CA GLU A 212 -8.45 0.86 4.54
C GLU A 212 -8.36 1.82 5.73
N GLN A 213 -8.01 1.32 6.93
CA GLN A 213 -8.03 2.08 8.17
C GLN A 213 -6.66 2.70 8.51
N VAL A 214 -5.55 2.08 8.09
CA VAL A 214 -4.21 2.66 8.22
C VAL A 214 -4.16 3.96 7.43
N GLY A 215 -4.04 5.09 8.14
CA GLY A 215 -4.02 6.43 7.52
C GLY A 215 -5.41 7.02 7.23
N TYR A 216 -6.48 6.47 7.80
CA TYR A 216 -7.86 6.99 7.69
C TYR A 216 -8.09 8.29 8.49
N PHE A 217 -7.19 8.62 9.43
CA PHE A 217 -7.23 9.88 10.20
C PHE A 217 -6.55 11.01 9.40
N PRO A 218 -7.04 12.26 9.42
CA PRO A 218 -6.75 13.26 8.39
C PRO A 218 -5.27 13.37 8.05
N SER A 219 -4.95 12.85 6.86
CA SER A 219 -3.74 13.20 6.15
C SER A 219 -3.81 14.70 5.80
N PRO A 220 -2.72 15.31 5.29
CA PRO A 220 -2.79 16.66 4.72
C PRO A 220 -3.86 16.83 3.62
N CYS A 221 -4.40 15.72 3.10
CA CYS A 221 -5.51 15.68 2.14
C CYS A 221 -6.88 15.42 2.81
N GLY A 222 -7.02 15.59 4.12
CA GLY A 222 -8.30 15.43 4.85
C GLY A 222 -8.64 13.98 5.24
N ALA A 223 -9.68 13.83 6.08
CA ALA A 223 -10.11 12.56 6.68
C ALA A 223 -10.76 11.58 5.70
N GLU A 224 -11.12 12.02 4.49
CA GLU A 224 -11.82 11.19 3.50
C GLU A 224 -10.94 10.72 2.34
N SER A 225 -9.73 11.27 2.16
CA SER A 225 -8.93 11.01 0.95
C SER A 225 -7.80 10.02 1.23
N LEU A 226 -8.04 8.75 0.93
CA LEU A 226 -6.99 7.70 0.85
C LEU A 226 -6.18 7.73 -0.46
N TRP A 227 -6.55 8.61 -1.38
CA TRP A 227 -6.08 8.62 -2.75
C TRP A 227 -5.66 10.03 -3.16
N SER A 228 -4.92 10.12 -4.26
CA SER A 228 -4.28 11.33 -4.74
C SER A 228 -5.17 12.13 -5.68
N LEU A 229 -5.24 13.45 -5.44
CA LEU A 229 -5.87 14.41 -6.35
C LEU A 229 -5.01 14.75 -7.57
N LEU A 230 -3.76 14.27 -7.62
CA LEU A 230 -2.86 14.53 -8.74
C LEU A 230 -3.38 13.82 -9.98
N ASP A 231 -3.72 14.59 -11.00
CA ASP A 231 -4.07 14.13 -12.33
C ASP A 231 -2.98 14.50 -13.36
N GLU A 232 -3.17 14.07 -14.61
CA GLU A 232 -2.23 14.32 -15.70
C GLU A 232 -1.99 15.82 -15.91
N VAL A 233 -3.04 16.62 -15.80
CA VAL A 233 -3.00 18.08 -15.98
C VAL A 233 -2.18 18.72 -14.87
N ALA A 234 -2.42 18.33 -13.61
CA ALA A 234 -1.67 18.81 -12.46
C ALA A 234 -0.19 18.42 -12.56
N LEU A 235 0.13 17.18 -12.93
CA LEU A 235 1.52 16.74 -13.06
C LEU A 235 2.28 17.48 -14.17
N LEU A 236 1.68 17.64 -15.35
CA LEU A 236 2.34 18.32 -16.47
C LEU A 236 2.56 19.81 -16.23
N ARG A 237 1.68 20.48 -15.47
CA ARG A 237 1.94 21.87 -15.02
C ARG A 237 3.23 22.01 -14.23
N HIS A 238 3.69 20.95 -13.57
CA HIS A 238 4.91 20.91 -12.78
C HIS A 238 6.11 20.31 -13.54
N CYS A 239 5.94 19.93 -14.81
CA CYS A 239 7.04 19.45 -15.65
C CYS A 239 7.86 20.62 -16.22
N ASN A 240 9.18 20.48 -16.22
CA ASN A 240 10.10 21.50 -16.78
C ASN A 240 9.97 21.68 -18.29
N SER A 241 9.49 20.65 -18.98
CA SER A 241 9.24 20.60 -20.43
C SER A 241 8.04 21.44 -20.85
N TRP A 242 7.14 21.77 -19.93
CA TRP A 242 5.94 22.54 -20.25
C TRP A 242 6.28 24.04 -20.24
N PRO A 243 6.16 24.76 -21.37
CA PRO A 243 6.65 26.13 -21.51
C PRO A 243 5.84 27.21 -20.76
N GLY A 244 4.94 26.82 -19.85
CA GLY A 244 4.10 27.73 -19.08
C GLY A 244 3.02 28.37 -19.95
N GLY A 245 1.80 27.86 -19.84
CA GLY A 245 0.61 28.42 -20.48
C GLY A 245 -0.64 27.93 -19.76
N ASP A 246 -1.61 28.84 -19.55
CA ASP A 246 -2.85 28.56 -18.82
C ASP A 246 -3.79 27.59 -19.55
N HIS A 247 -3.62 27.42 -20.86
CA HIS A 247 -4.44 26.53 -21.69
C HIS A 247 -3.84 25.13 -21.83
N LEU A 248 -3.68 24.41 -20.71
CA LEU A 248 -3.42 22.97 -20.73
C LEU A 248 -4.75 22.22 -20.72
N SER A 249 -5.12 21.58 -21.84
CA SER A 249 -6.28 20.70 -21.90
C SER A 249 -5.93 19.29 -21.41
N ARG A 250 -6.95 18.52 -21.02
CA ARG A 250 -6.75 17.12 -20.58
C ARG A 250 -6.26 16.24 -21.73
N GLU A 251 -6.71 16.47 -22.96
CA GLU A 251 -6.28 15.70 -24.12
C GLU A 251 -4.78 15.89 -24.39
N MET A 252 -4.29 17.13 -24.32
CA MET A 252 -2.87 17.43 -24.44
C MET A 252 -2.06 16.79 -23.31
N ALA A 253 -2.66 16.68 -22.13
CA ALA A 253 -2.02 16.07 -20.99
C ALA A 253 -1.88 14.55 -21.16
N VAL A 254 -2.98 13.88 -21.51
CA VAL A 254 -3.04 12.44 -21.76
C VAL A 254 -2.05 12.00 -22.83
N ASP A 255 -1.84 12.80 -23.88
CA ASP A 255 -0.90 12.49 -24.97
C ASP A 255 0.57 12.35 -24.51
N ARG A 256 0.94 12.94 -23.36
CA ARG A 256 2.28 12.81 -22.77
C ARG A 256 2.48 11.57 -21.91
N PHE A 257 1.40 10.86 -21.59
CA PHE A 257 1.45 9.67 -20.75
C PHE A 257 1.32 8.41 -21.59
N ARG A 258 2.02 7.35 -21.17
CA ARG A 258 1.82 6.00 -21.69
C ARG A 258 0.94 5.19 -20.76
N TYR A 259 -0.15 4.66 -21.29
CA TYR A 259 -1.15 3.94 -20.49
C TYR A 259 -1.05 2.43 -20.66
N PHE A 260 -1.16 1.71 -19.56
CA PHE A 260 -1.15 0.25 -19.52
C PHE A 260 -2.20 -0.28 -18.56
N VAL A 261 -2.81 -1.42 -18.88
CA VAL A 261 -3.62 -2.21 -17.95
C VAL A 261 -2.79 -3.37 -17.43
N VAL A 262 -2.74 -3.48 -16.10
CA VAL A 262 -2.10 -4.57 -15.37
C VAL A 262 -3.16 -5.45 -14.72
N GLU A 263 -3.01 -6.76 -14.85
CA GLU A 263 -3.89 -7.77 -14.23
C GLU A 263 -5.39 -7.57 -14.52
N ASN A 264 -5.71 -6.87 -15.61
CA ASN A 264 -7.07 -6.50 -16.04
C ASN A 264 -7.89 -5.68 -15.02
N SER A 265 -7.26 -5.16 -13.95
CA SER A 265 -7.95 -4.41 -12.89
C SER A 265 -7.34 -3.04 -12.58
N THR A 266 -6.09 -2.80 -13.02
CA THR A 266 -5.32 -1.63 -12.62
C THR A 266 -4.80 -0.91 -13.85
N VAL A 267 -5.07 0.39 -13.98
CA VAL A 267 -4.56 1.24 -15.06
C VAL A 267 -3.33 2.00 -14.55
N LEU A 268 -2.24 1.93 -15.29
CA LEU A 268 -1.00 2.67 -15.06
C LEU A 268 -0.86 3.74 -16.13
N ALA A 269 -0.62 4.99 -15.75
CA ALA A 269 -0.19 6.06 -16.65
C ALA A 269 1.25 6.47 -16.31
N LEU A 270 2.17 6.30 -17.25
CA LEU A 270 3.60 6.52 -17.07
C LEU A 270 4.04 7.80 -17.77
N LEU A 271 4.67 8.69 -17.01
CA LEU A 271 5.28 9.94 -17.46
C LEU A 271 6.80 9.87 -17.28
N GLU A 272 7.55 9.95 -18.38
CA GLU A 272 9.03 9.95 -18.38
C GLU A 272 9.62 11.38 -18.43
N GLU A 273 8.85 12.38 -17.99
CA GLU A 273 9.31 13.78 -17.94
C GLU A 273 9.64 14.17 -16.48
N PRO A 274 10.76 14.88 -16.23
CA PRO A 274 11.12 15.30 -14.89
C PRO A 274 10.17 16.41 -14.40
N LEU A 275 9.61 16.20 -13.21
CA LEU A 275 8.98 17.25 -12.41
C LEU A 275 10.07 18.22 -11.95
N GLY A 276 9.76 19.52 -11.80
CA GLY A 276 10.73 20.62 -11.63
C GLY A 276 11.60 20.66 -10.37
N ASN A 277 11.96 19.49 -9.82
CA ASN A 277 12.61 19.31 -8.54
C ASN A 277 14.13 19.02 -8.59
N ASP A 278 14.83 19.09 -9.72
CA ASP A 278 16.28 18.78 -9.72
C ASP A 278 17.13 19.67 -10.65
N GLN A 279 18.30 20.07 -10.13
CA GLN A 279 19.33 20.84 -10.85
C GLN A 279 20.22 19.95 -11.73
N ASP A 280 20.13 18.62 -11.58
CA ASP A 280 20.88 17.62 -12.35
C ASP A 280 19.95 16.59 -13.02
N PRO A 281 20.18 16.21 -14.30
CA PRO A 281 19.34 15.26 -15.01
C PRO A 281 19.47 13.85 -14.43
N GLN A 282 18.41 13.36 -13.78
CA GLN A 282 18.34 12.00 -13.24
C GLN A 282 17.19 11.23 -13.89
N PRO A 283 17.36 9.93 -14.19
CA PRO A 283 16.29 9.09 -14.74
C PRO A 283 15.12 9.05 -13.75
N THR A 284 14.03 9.71 -14.10
CA THR A 284 12.82 9.83 -13.28
C THR A 284 11.62 9.32 -14.05
N VAL A 285 10.71 8.63 -13.37
CA VAL A 285 9.39 8.25 -13.89
C VAL A 285 8.35 8.63 -12.85
N THR A 286 7.27 9.25 -13.32
CA THR A 286 6.06 9.47 -12.51
C THR A 286 4.97 8.55 -13.01
N VAL A 287 4.33 7.84 -12.09
CA VAL A 287 3.34 6.81 -12.36
C VAL A 287 2.04 7.21 -11.68
N LEU A 288 0.96 7.36 -12.45
CA LEU A 288 -0.40 7.38 -11.92
C LEU A 288 -0.96 5.96 -11.94
N ILE A 289 -1.36 5.46 -10.78
CA ILE A 289 -1.93 4.14 -10.59
C ILE A 289 -3.41 4.32 -10.28
N ARG A 290 -4.28 3.82 -11.14
CA ARG A 290 -5.73 3.80 -10.93
C ARG A 290 -6.18 2.37 -10.72
N GLY A 291 -6.79 2.09 -9.58
CA GLY A 291 -7.36 0.79 -9.26
C GLY A 291 -8.59 0.91 -8.37
N PRO A 292 -9.08 -0.21 -7.81
CA PRO A 292 -10.26 -0.21 -6.92
C PRO A 292 -10.15 0.73 -5.70
N PHE A 293 -8.92 1.04 -5.28
CA PHE A 293 -8.63 1.90 -4.13
C PHE A 293 -8.53 3.39 -4.48
N GLY A 294 -8.79 3.76 -5.74
CA GLY A 294 -8.67 5.10 -6.26
C GLY A 294 -7.37 5.34 -7.03
N ARG A 295 -7.03 6.62 -7.22
CA ARG A 295 -5.84 7.08 -7.95
C ARG A 295 -4.68 7.34 -7.00
N HIS A 296 -3.49 6.82 -7.29
CA HIS A 296 -2.26 7.07 -6.55
C HIS A 296 -1.18 7.60 -7.48
N ALA A 297 -0.28 8.45 -6.97
CA ALA A 297 0.80 9.03 -7.75
C ALA A 297 2.15 8.67 -7.11
N TRP A 298 3.01 7.96 -7.86
CA TRP A 298 4.35 7.59 -7.42
C TRP A 298 5.39 8.25 -8.31
N THR A 299 6.37 8.92 -7.72
CA THR A 299 7.55 9.39 -8.45
C THR A 299 8.75 8.58 -8.02
N MET A 300 9.40 7.94 -8.97
CA MET A 300 10.57 7.11 -8.76
C MET A 300 11.76 7.71 -9.50
N GLN A 301 12.90 7.77 -8.83
CA GLN A 301 14.13 8.34 -9.38
C GLN A 301 15.25 7.33 -9.20
N LEU A 302 15.92 6.97 -10.29
CA LEU A 302 17.06 6.06 -10.25
C LEU A 302 18.30 6.82 -9.80
N ARG A 303 18.95 6.33 -8.73
CA ARG A 303 20.20 6.87 -8.21
C ARG A 303 21.20 5.74 -7.98
N HIS A 304 22.46 5.98 -8.33
CA HIS A 304 23.56 5.05 -8.00
C HIS A 304 24.04 5.19 -6.56
N LEU A 305 23.78 6.34 -5.91
CA LEU A 305 24.19 6.62 -4.54
C LEU A 305 22.99 7.10 -3.69
N PRO A 306 22.96 6.79 -2.39
CA PRO A 306 21.95 7.32 -1.47
C PRO A 306 21.93 8.85 -1.43
N ARG A 307 20.75 9.46 -1.22
CA ARG A 307 20.55 10.93 -1.22
C ARG A 307 21.52 11.69 -0.32
N HIS A 308 21.82 11.17 0.87
CA HIS A 308 22.76 11.79 1.81
C HIS A 308 24.23 11.78 1.34
N LYS A 309 24.56 10.98 0.32
CA LYS A 309 25.89 10.94 -0.34
C LYS A 309 25.89 11.65 -1.70
N SER A 310 24.72 12.04 -2.22
CA SER A 310 24.57 12.73 -3.52
C SER A 310 24.85 14.24 -3.44
N GLY A 311 24.77 14.85 -2.25
CA GLY A 311 24.95 16.31 -2.06
C GLY A 311 26.41 16.79 -2.16
N THR A 312 27.38 15.88 -2.08
CA THR A 312 28.75 16.22 -2.49
C THR A 312 28.75 16.17 -4.01
N LYS A 313 28.62 17.34 -4.66
CA LYS A 313 29.04 17.52 -6.05
C LYS A 313 30.43 16.91 -6.13
N TYR A 314 30.55 15.71 -6.67
CA TYR A 314 31.83 15.07 -6.88
C TYR A 314 32.50 15.83 -8.04
N HIS A 315 33.03 17.01 -7.71
CA HIS A 315 34.37 17.36 -8.15
C HIS A 315 35.34 16.39 -7.46
N ALA A 316 35.20 15.07 -7.68
CA ALA A 316 36.43 14.31 -7.76
C ALA A 316 37.15 14.95 -8.95
N PRO A 317 38.34 15.55 -8.77
CA PRO A 317 39.14 15.88 -9.92
C PRO A 317 39.31 14.55 -10.63
N ASN A 318 38.65 14.41 -11.79
CA ASN A 318 38.93 13.32 -12.69
C ASN A 318 40.46 13.30 -12.78
N PRO A 319 41.17 12.22 -12.40
CA PRO A 319 42.62 12.23 -12.25
C PRO A 319 43.37 12.53 -13.56
N GLY A 320 42.65 12.96 -14.60
CA GLY A 320 43.08 13.08 -15.96
C GLY A 320 43.21 11.69 -16.56
N ARG A 321 43.06 11.61 -17.87
CA ARG A 321 43.77 10.56 -18.58
C ARG A 321 45.28 10.78 -18.33
N PRO A 322 46.08 9.72 -18.04
CA PRO A 322 47.52 9.85 -18.00
C PRO A 322 48.02 10.49 -19.30
N VAL A 323 48.82 11.55 -19.20
CA VAL A 323 49.33 12.27 -20.36
C VAL A 323 50.18 11.29 -21.20
N PRO A 324 50.02 11.22 -22.53
CA PRO A 324 50.81 10.32 -23.36
C PRO A 324 52.30 10.65 -23.16
N MET A 325 53.04 9.75 -22.52
CA MET A 325 54.48 9.86 -22.46
C MET A 325 55.03 9.47 -23.83
N ALA A 326 55.85 10.34 -24.44
CA ALA A 326 56.42 10.10 -25.76
C ALA A 326 57.32 8.83 -25.83
N ASP A 327 57.75 8.32 -24.67
CA ASP A 327 58.31 6.97 -24.52
C ASP A 327 57.19 5.92 -24.51
N VAL A 328 56.47 5.80 -25.61
CA VAL A 328 55.74 4.56 -25.87
C VAL A 328 56.81 3.53 -26.22
N GLY A 329 57.09 2.63 -25.29
CA GLY A 329 58.06 1.54 -25.50
C GLY A 329 57.82 0.79 -26.81
N VAL A 330 58.80 -0.02 -27.21
CA VAL A 330 58.80 -0.78 -28.47
C VAL A 330 57.42 -1.35 -28.77
N SER A 331 56.80 -0.90 -29.88
CA SER A 331 55.54 -1.48 -30.37
C SER A 331 55.81 -2.93 -30.73
N HIS A 332 55.38 -3.86 -29.88
CA HIS A 332 55.44 -5.27 -30.20
C HIS A 332 54.28 -5.56 -31.14
N ASP A 333 54.58 -5.99 -32.37
CA ASP A 333 53.57 -6.50 -33.29
C ASP A 333 53.08 -7.87 -32.79
N VAL A 334 52.26 -7.84 -31.74
CA VAL A 334 51.64 -9.01 -31.17
C VAL A 334 50.43 -9.34 -32.04
N LYS A 335 50.56 -10.36 -32.88
CA LYS A 335 49.39 -10.96 -33.52
C LYS A 335 48.47 -11.55 -32.44
N HIS A 336 47.43 -10.80 -32.09
CA HIS A 336 46.40 -11.25 -31.17
C HIS A 336 45.68 -12.46 -31.80
N ARG A 337 45.85 -13.63 -31.19
CA ARG A 337 45.03 -14.80 -31.50
C ARG A 337 43.73 -14.71 -30.69
N TYR A 338 42.61 -15.12 -31.28
CA TYR A 338 41.32 -15.22 -30.57
C TYR A 338 41.37 -16.23 -29.42
N PHE A 339 42.26 -17.22 -29.51
CA PHE A 339 42.48 -18.24 -28.49
C PHE A 339 43.98 -18.42 -28.18
N PRO A 340 44.34 -18.80 -26.94
CA PRO A 340 45.72 -19.15 -26.59
C PRO A 340 46.28 -20.29 -27.47
N GLU A 341 47.60 -20.27 -27.76
CA GLU A 341 48.25 -21.30 -28.60
C GLU A 341 48.09 -22.73 -28.07
N ASN A 342 47.82 -22.89 -26.78
CA ASN A 342 47.68 -24.19 -26.15
C ASN A 342 46.26 -24.77 -26.28
N VAL A 343 45.27 -24.02 -26.78
CA VAL A 343 43.89 -24.52 -26.93
C VAL A 343 43.83 -25.72 -27.87
N ASP A 344 44.59 -25.69 -28.96
CA ASP A 344 44.69 -26.81 -29.92
C ASP A 344 45.40 -28.04 -29.34
N ARG A 345 46.10 -27.90 -28.20
CA ARG A 345 46.78 -29.01 -27.50
C ARG A 345 45.89 -29.69 -26.47
N ILE A 346 44.68 -29.17 -26.22
CA ILE A 346 43.75 -29.74 -25.25
C ILE A 346 43.07 -30.96 -25.88
N PRO A 347 43.23 -32.17 -25.32
CA PRO A 347 42.58 -33.37 -25.86
C PRO A 347 41.07 -33.28 -25.64
N GLN A 348 40.30 -33.40 -26.73
CA GLN A 348 38.84 -33.35 -26.71
C GLN A 348 38.24 -34.56 -25.99
N CYS A 349 37.27 -34.31 -25.12
CA CYS A 349 36.48 -35.34 -24.46
C CYS A 349 35.18 -35.64 -25.25
N LYS A 350 34.42 -36.65 -24.81
CA LYS A 350 33.17 -37.05 -25.48
C LYS A 350 32.10 -35.94 -25.48
N VAL A 351 32.12 -35.06 -24.47
CA VAL A 351 31.19 -33.92 -24.37
C VAL A 351 31.52 -32.84 -25.40
N ASP A 352 32.80 -32.62 -25.70
CA ASP A 352 33.22 -31.60 -26.69
C ASP A 352 32.75 -31.94 -28.11
N ARG A 353 32.51 -33.23 -28.39
CA ARG A 353 31.95 -33.71 -29.65
C ARG A 353 30.43 -33.58 -29.77
N SER A 354 29.75 -33.09 -28.72
CA SER A 354 28.31 -32.84 -28.77
C SER A 354 27.96 -31.56 -29.53
N ILE A 355 28.90 -30.62 -29.65
CA ILE A 355 28.75 -29.42 -30.45
C ILE A 355 29.24 -29.75 -31.87
N PRO A 356 28.38 -29.70 -32.90
CA PRO A 356 28.78 -29.96 -34.27
C PRO A 356 29.82 -28.93 -34.73
N SER A 357 30.82 -29.36 -35.50
CA SER A 357 31.79 -28.43 -36.08
C SER A 357 31.12 -27.50 -37.09
N MET A 358 31.73 -26.33 -37.32
CA MET A 358 31.26 -25.40 -38.36
C MET A 358 31.16 -26.09 -39.72
N GLU A 359 32.15 -26.92 -40.06
CA GLU A 359 32.16 -27.72 -41.30
C GLU A 359 30.97 -28.69 -41.37
N SER A 360 30.57 -29.28 -40.24
CA SER A 360 29.40 -30.16 -40.15
C SER A 360 28.08 -29.40 -40.31
N LEU A 361 28.00 -28.16 -39.80
CA LEU A 361 26.83 -27.29 -39.93
C LEU A 361 26.67 -26.76 -41.36
N LEU A 362 27.78 -26.46 -42.03
CA LEU A 362 27.81 -26.00 -43.43
C LEU A 362 27.41 -27.07 -44.46
N MET A 363 27.21 -28.32 -44.04
CA MET A 363 26.63 -29.36 -44.90
C MET A 363 25.12 -29.16 -45.13
N ASP A 364 24.43 -28.42 -44.24
CA ASP A 364 23.04 -28.02 -44.44
C ASP A 364 22.99 -26.79 -45.38
N PRO A 365 22.31 -26.87 -46.53
CA PRO A 365 22.24 -25.78 -47.50
C PRO A 365 21.62 -24.50 -46.94
N ASN A 366 20.71 -24.58 -45.96
CA ASN A 366 20.10 -23.40 -45.34
C ASN A 366 21.10 -22.66 -44.45
N VAL A 367 21.83 -23.42 -43.61
CA VAL A 367 22.86 -22.87 -42.73
C VAL A 367 24.05 -22.31 -43.54
N ALA A 368 24.40 -22.97 -44.64
CA ALA A 368 25.43 -22.48 -45.56
C ALA A 368 25.06 -21.13 -46.20
N ALA A 369 23.79 -20.94 -46.57
CA ALA A 369 23.29 -19.68 -47.12
C ALA A 369 23.31 -18.55 -46.07
N GLU A 370 22.87 -18.81 -44.84
CA GLU A 370 22.94 -17.84 -43.74
C GLU A 370 24.38 -17.47 -43.37
N HIS A 371 25.28 -18.46 -43.32
CA HIS A 371 26.70 -18.23 -43.09
C HIS A 371 27.35 -17.38 -44.19
N ALA A 372 27.01 -17.61 -45.46
CA ALA A 372 27.50 -16.80 -46.57
C ALA A 372 27.01 -15.34 -46.45
N HIS A 373 25.75 -15.13 -46.04
CA HIS A 373 25.20 -13.80 -45.82
C HIS A 373 25.89 -13.08 -44.65
N LEU A 374 26.08 -13.77 -43.52
CA LEU A 374 26.82 -13.23 -42.37
C LEU A 374 28.27 -12.89 -42.74
N SER A 375 28.94 -13.76 -43.49
CA SER A 375 30.31 -13.51 -43.96
C SER A 375 30.38 -12.24 -44.81
N GLN A 376 29.41 -12.04 -45.71
CA GLN A 376 29.31 -10.84 -46.52
C GLN A 376 29.10 -9.57 -45.68
N LEU A 377 28.24 -9.63 -44.65
CA LEU A 377 28.01 -8.50 -43.74
C LEU A 377 29.29 -8.16 -42.95
N VAL A 378 30.01 -9.17 -42.47
CA VAL A 378 31.29 -8.99 -41.76
C VAL A 378 32.34 -8.37 -42.66
N GLU A 379 32.45 -8.83 -43.92
CA GLU A 379 33.40 -8.27 -44.88
C GLU A 379 33.06 -6.83 -45.25
N GLN A 380 31.77 -6.51 -45.45
CA GLN A 380 31.31 -5.13 -45.66
C GLN A 380 31.64 -4.23 -44.48
N GLN A 381 31.37 -4.67 -43.25
CA GLN A 381 31.69 -3.91 -42.05
C GLN A 381 33.21 -3.71 -41.91
N THR A 382 34.00 -4.74 -42.17
CA THR A 382 35.47 -4.66 -42.15
C THR A 382 35.99 -3.65 -43.17
N ALA A 383 35.42 -3.63 -44.38
CA ALA A 383 35.77 -2.67 -45.41
C ALA A 383 35.41 -1.23 -45.01
N LEU A 384 34.23 -1.02 -44.42
CA LEU A 384 33.79 0.29 -43.90
C LEU A 384 34.70 0.79 -42.78
N GLU A 385 35.03 -0.07 -41.81
CA GLU A 385 35.93 0.25 -40.71
C GLU A 385 37.35 0.57 -41.20
N THR A 386 37.85 -0.21 -42.17
CA THR A 386 39.16 0.03 -42.78
C THR A 386 39.17 1.35 -43.55
N ALA A 387 38.12 1.64 -44.32
CA ALA A 387 37.97 2.91 -45.04
C ALA A 387 37.86 4.10 -44.07
N ALA A 388 37.07 3.98 -43.01
CA ALA A 388 36.93 5.01 -41.97
C ALA A 388 38.23 5.23 -41.20
N GLY A 389 38.98 4.15 -40.92
CA GLY A 389 40.31 4.22 -40.32
C GLY A 389 41.32 4.93 -41.23
N GLN A 390 41.36 4.58 -42.52
CA GLN A 390 42.23 5.23 -43.51
C GLN A 390 41.86 6.71 -43.74
N GLN A 391 40.57 7.04 -43.72
CA GLN A 391 40.08 8.42 -43.82
C GLN A 391 40.53 9.25 -42.60
N ARG A 392 40.37 8.70 -41.38
CA ARG A 392 40.86 9.34 -40.15
C ARG A 392 42.37 9.56 -40.15
N CYS A 393 43.16 8.59 -40.64
CA CYS A 393 44.61 8.74 -40.72
C CYS A 393 45.08 9.79 -41.74
N LYS A 394 44.27 10.09 -42.77
CA LYS A 394 44.59 11.12 -43.78
C LYS A 394 44.20 12.53 -43.35
N GLU A 395 43.21 12.68 -42.47
CA GLU A 395 42.71 13.97 -41.99
C GLU A 395 43.51 14.54 -40.80
N THR A 396 44.44 13.76 -40.22
CA THR A 396 45.19 14.17 -39.03
C THR A 396 46.70 14.17 -39.27
N ASP A 397 47.25 15.33 -39.64
CA ASP A 397 48.68 15.66 -39.45
C ASP A 397 48.96 16.14 -37.99
N GLY A 398 48.00 15.93 -37.08
CA GLY A 398 48.05 16.35 -35.68
C GLY A 398 47.72 15.20 -34.71
N PRO A 399 47.95 15.38 -33.39
CA PRO A 399 47.67 14.38 -32.38
C PRO A 399 46.20 13.94 -32.45
N PHE A 400 45.94 12.63 -32.29
CA PHE A 400 44.58 12.07 -32.25
C PHE A 400 43.69 12.90 -31.30
N PRO A 401 42.47 13.29 -31.71
CA PRO A 401 41.55 13.99 -30.82
C PRO A 401 41.31 13.13 -29.58
N GLU A 402 41.51 13.73 -28.40
CA GLU A 402 41.36 13.03 -27.13
C GLU A 402 39.91 12.52 -26.99
N CYS A 403 39.73 11.22 -26.75
CA CYS A 403 38.40 10.66 -26.53
C CYS A 403 37.79 11.31 -25.27
N THR A 404 36.86 12.23 -25.48
CA THR A 404 36.05 12.80 -24.41
C THR A 404 34.91 11.85 -24.06
N PRO A 405 34.52 11.76 -22.78
CA PRO A 405 33.32 11.01 -22.42
C PRO A 405 32.12 11.60 -23.18
N PRO A 406 31.17 10.76 -23.63
CA PRO A 406 29.95 11.26 -24.25
C PRO A 406 29.24 12.22 -23.28
N PRO A 407 28.54 13.25 -23.80
CA PRO A 407 27.75 14.13 -22.95
C PRO A 407 26.69 13.31 -22.19
N ALA A 408 26.29 13.81 -21.02
CA ALA A 408 25.21 13.18 -20.26
C ALA A 408 23.95 13.06 -21.13
N CYS A 409 23.39 11.85 -21.22
CA CYS A 409 22.14 11.63 -21.93
C CYS A 409 20.96 12.13 -21.09
N HIS A 410 19.97 12.75 -21.75
CA HIS A 410 18.72 13.15 -21.13
C HIS A 410 17.55 12.21 -21.49
N GLU A 411 17.74 11.36 -22.50
CA GLU A 411 16.76 10.37 -22.94
C GLU A 411 16.93 9.08 -22.14
N PHE A 412 16.01 8.85 -21.21
CA PHE A 412 15.97 7.63 -20.42
C PHE A 412 14.63 6.92 -20.63
N GLN A 413 14.67 5.64 -20.98
CA GLN A 413 13.47 4.79 -21.02
C GLN A 413 13.07 4.35 -19.60
N THR A 414 12.72 5.31 -18.74
CA THR A 414 12.45 5.08 -17.31
C THR A 414 11.18 4.27 -17.06
N ALA A 415 10.18 4.38 -17.94
CA ALA A 415 9.00 3.53 -17.93
C ALA A 415 9.36 2.07 -18.21
N ARG A 416 10.25 1.81 -19.17
CA ARG A 416 10.73 0.45 -19.45
C ARG A 416 11.48 -0.13 -18.25
N LEU A 417 12.33 0.67 -17.62
CA LEU A 417 13.05 0.28 -16.41
C LEU A 417 12.08 -0.06 -15.27
N PHE A 418 11.10 0.82 -15.02
CA PHE A 418 10.03 0.58 -14.05
C PHE A 418 9.30 -0.73 -14.34
N LEU A 419 8.80 -0.91 -15.56
CA LEU A 419 8.05 -2.10 -15.94
C LEU A 419 8.90 -3.37 -15.82
N SER A 420 10.20 -3.30 -16.08
CA SER A 420 11.13 -4.41 -15.90
C SER A 420 11.37 -4.74 -14.42
N HIS A 421 11.63 -3.74 -13.57
CA HIS A 421 11.88 -3.95 -12.14
C HIS A 421 10.67 -4.51 -11.40
N PHE A 422 9.46 -4.13 -11.81
CA PHE A 422 8.22 -4.70 -11.26
C PHE A 422 7.80 -6.01 -11.92
N GLY A 423 8.63 -6.57 -12.83
CA GLY A 423 8.40 -7.88 -13.44
C GLY A 423 7.32 -7.91 -14.52
N PHE A 424 6.84 -6.76 -15.00
CA PHE A 424 5.86 -6.68 -16.08
C PHE A 424 6.46 -6.98 -17.46
N LEU A 425 7.79 -6.86 -17.62
CA LEU A 425 8.53 -7.16 -18.86
C LEU A 425 9.34 -8.46 -18.77
N SER A 426 8.77 -9.55 -18.27
CA SER A 426 9.46 -10.86 -18.26
C SER A 426 9.57 -11.46 -19.67
N LEU A 427 10.73 -12.03 -20.00
CA LEU A 427 10.98 -12.77 -21.25
C LEU A 427 10.02 -13.95 -21.43
N ASP A 428 9.56 -14.56 -20.34
CA ASP A 428 8.62 -15.70 -20.38
C ASP A 428 7.24 -15.29 -20.93
N ALA A 429 6.85 -14.02 -20.78
CA ALA A 429 5.62 -13.48 -21.34
C ALA A 429 5.65 -13.39 -22.89
N ALA A 430 6.84 -13.38 -23.50
CA ALA A 430 6.99 -13.41 -24.95
C ALA A 430 6.69 -14.80 -25.56
N SER A 431 6.65 -15.86 -24.74
CA SER A 431 6.41 -17.24 -25.20
C SER A 431 4.93 -17.59 -25.46
N GLY A 432 4.01 -16.65 -25.30
CA GLY A 432 2.60 -16.78 -25.69
C GLY A 432 1.73 -17.76 -24.86
N ASN A 433 2.32 -18.53 -23.95
CA ASN A 433 1.59 -19.55 -23.16
C ASN A 433 0.96 -19.02 -21.85
N VAL A 434 1.27 -17.78 -21.44
CA VAL A 434 0.68 -17.12 -20.28
C VAL A 434 0.19 -15.76 -20.75
N GLY A 435 -1.12 -15.49 -20.62
CA GLY A 435 -1.70 -14.23 -21.08
C GLY A 435 -0.90 -13.02 -20.61
N SER A 436 -0.65 -12.05 -21.51
CA SER A 436 0.14 -10.87 -21.18
C SER A 436 -0.49 -10.15 -19.98
N ARG A 437 0.27 -10.05 -18.88
CA ARG A 437 -0.17 -9.34 -17.67
C ARG A 437 -0.18 -7.82 -17.84
N LEU A 438 0.33 -7.33 -18.98
CA LEU A 438 0.45 -5.91 -19.32
C LEU A 438 -0.14 -5.67 -20.72
N THR A 439 -1.14 -4.80 -20.82
CA THR A 439 -1.77 -4.42 -22.10
C THR A 439 -1.67 -2.92 -22.30
N ALA A 440 -1.07 -2.46 -23.39
CA ALA A 440 -1.01 -1.03 -23.70
C ALA A 440 -2.39 -0.51 -24.12
N LEU A 441 -2.79 0.65 -23.60
CA LEU A 441 -4.02 1.33 -24.00
C LEU A 441 -3.76 2.32 -25.14
N ASN A 442 -4.73 2.44 -26.04
CA ASN A 442 -4.69 3.40 -27.13
C ASN A 442 -5.34 4.72 -26.68
N THR A 443 -4.52 5.75 -26.51
CA THR A 443 -4.96 7.10 -26.12
C THR A 443 -5.66 7.85 -27.25
N SER A 444 -5.49 7.44 -28.51
CA SER A 444 -6.14 8.06 -29.67
C SER A 444 -7.61 7.65 -29.84
N LEU A 445 -8.16 6.80 -28.97
CA LEU A 445 -9.57 6.40 -29.04
C LEU A 445 -10.50 7.55 -28.62
N ASP A 446 -11.54 7.78 -29.42
CA ASP A 446 -12.59 8.73 -29.09
C ASP A 446 -13.25 8.35 -27.75
N GLY A 447 -13.35 9.32 -26.84
CA GLY A 447 -13.95 9.11 -25.51
C GLY A 447 -12.97 8.69 -24.42
N PHE A 448 -11.70 8.37 -24.72
CA PHE A 448 -10.71 7.94 -23.72
C PHE A 448 -10.59 8.91 -22.53
N CYS A 449 -10.51 10.22 -22.80
CA CYS A 449 -10.42 11.23 -21.74
C CYS A 449 -11.69 11.31 -20.88
N HIS A 450 -12.86 11.06 -21.48
CA HIS A 450 -14.12 11.03 -20.76
C HIS A 450 -14.21 9.80 -19.86
N ASP A 451 -13.85 8.62 -20.38
CA ASP A 451 -13.83 7.39 -19.59
C ASP A 451 -12.84 7.48 -18.42
N LEU A 452 -11.69 8.13 -18.64
CA LEU A 452 -10.71 8.40 -17.59
C LEU A 452 -11.27 9.34 -16.51
N GLU A 453 -12.05 10.35 -16.90
CA GLU A 453 -12.74 11.24 -15.96
C GLU A 453 -13.84 10.51 -15.18
N VAL A 454 -14.61 9.64 -15.83
CA VAL A 454 -15.61 8.80 -15.14
C VAL A 454 -14.90 7.91 -14.12
N LEU A 455 -13.79 7.27 -14.50
CA LEU A 455 -12.96 6.46 -13.62
C LEU A 455 -12.43 7.26 -12.42
N ASP A 456 -11.94 8.47 -12.65
CA ASP A 456 -11.45 9.35 -11.59
C ASP A 456 -12.57 9.88 -10.68
N ASN A 457 -13.84 9.86 -11.11
CA ASN A 457 -14.99 10.24 -10.28
C ASN A 457 -15.65 9.03 -9.59
N MET A 458 -15.16 7.81 -9.82
CA MET A 458 -15.65 6.64 -9.08
C MET A 458 -15.04 6.64 -7.67
N SER A 459 -15.90 6.76 -6.67
CA SER A 459 -15.47 6.66 -5.28
C SER A 459 -15.00 5.24 -4.96
N SER A 460 -13.87 5.14 -4.25
CA SER A 460 -13.39 3.87 -3.67
C SER A 460 -14.19 3.45 -2.43
N ARG A 461 -15.08 4.32 -1.91
CA ARG A 461 -15.93 4.07 -0.75
C ARG A 461 -17.38 4.39 -1.05
N THR A 462 -18.30 3.76 -0.32
CA THR A 462 -19.71 4.15 -0.33
C THR A 462 -19.84 5.56 0.24
N CYS A 463 -20.50 6.45 -0.48
CA CYS A 463 -20.77 7.82 -0.05
C CYS A 463 -22.26 7.98 0.23
N ASP A 464 -22.62 8.20 1.49
CA ASP A 464 -24.00 8.48 1.89
C ASP A 464 -24.16 9.96 2.18
N THR A 465 -25.17 10.59 1.57
CA THR A 465 -25.52 11.99 1.84
C THR A 465 -26.77 12.04 2.71
N VAL A 466 -26.65 12.64 3.89
CA VAL A 466 -27.79 12.89 4.78
C VAL A 466 -28.09 14.38 4.79
N HIS A 467 -29.31 14.75 4.45
CA HIS A 467 -29.79 16.13 4.55
C HIS A 467 -30.43 16.36 5.91
N VAL A 468 -29.96 17.37 6.64
CA VAL A 468 -30.48 17.75 7.95
C VAL A 468 -31.29 19.02 7.81
N PHE A 469 -32.58 18.95 8.15
CA PHE A 469 -33.50 20.10 8.11
C PHE A 469 -33.88 20.53 9.52
N TYR A 470 -33.93 21.84 9.75
CA TYR A 470 -34.45 22.43 10.98
C TYR A 470 -35.87 22.94 10.73
N VAL A 471 -36.87 22.41 11.46
CA VAL A 471 -38.27 22.80 11.32
C VAL A 471 -38.73 23.52 12.59
N ARG A 472 -39.20 24.76 12.46
CA ARG A 472 -39.73 25.53 13.59
C ARG A 472 -41.21 25.21 13.80
N ALA A 473 -41.68 25.41 15.04
CA ALA A 473 -43.09 25.23 15.38
C ALA A 473 -43.99 26.07 14.45
N GLY A 474 -44.98 25.41 13.86
CA GLY A 474 -45.99 26.04 12.99
C GLY A 474 -45.62 26.15 11.51
N GLN A 475 -44.38 25.87 11.11
CA GLN A 475 -43.99 25.87 9.70
C GLN A 475 -44.55 24.67 8.96
N LYS A 476 -45.03 24.90 7.74
CA LYS A 476 -45.68 23.86 6.91
C LYS A 476 -45.25 23.87 5.44
N THR A 477 -44.57 24.93 4.99
CA THR A 477 -44.14 25.05 3.59
C THR A 477 -42.65 24.73 3.47
N ALA A 478 -42.25 24.16 2.32
CA ALA A 478 -40.85 23.77 2.09
C ALA A 478 -39.92 25.00 2.09
N GLU A 479 -40.37 26.12 1.52
CA GLU A 479 -39.61 27.37 1.47
C GLU A 479 -39.29 27.91 2.87
N GLU A 480 -40.26 27.88 3.79
CA GLU A 480 -40.05 28.27 5.19
C GLU A 480 -39.01 27.39 5.87
N ILE A 481 -39.06 26.07 5.66
CA ILE A 481 -38.14 25.11 6.28
C ILE A 481 -36.72 25.31 5.75
N LEU A 482 -36.55 25.45 4.42
CA LEU A 482 -35.25 25.66 3.79
C LEU A 482 -34.62 27.00 4.16
N SER A 483 -35.43 28.03 4.40
CA SER A 483 -34.94 29.36 4.80
C SER A 483 -34.32 29.40 6.19
N ASN A 484 -34.64 28.43 7.07
CA ASN A 484 -34.20 28.45 8.46
C ASN A 484 -32.68 28.32 8.64
N VAL A 485 -32.00 27.58 7.76
CA VAL A 485 -30.56 27.24 7.91
C VAL A 485 -29.68 28.22 7.12
N GLN A 486 -30.24 29.35 6.66
CA GLN A 486 -29.46 30.40 5.99
C GLN A 486 -28.61 31.24 6.94
N SER A 487 -28.94 31.25 8.24
CA SER A 487 -28.20 31.99 9.27
C SER A 487 -28.17 31.20 10.58
N GLU A 488 -27.08 31.31 11.33
CA GLU A 488 -26.99 30.76 12.69
C GLU A 488 -28.01 31.41 13.64
N SER A 489 -28.33 32.68 13.41
CA SER A 489 -29.32 33.43 14.21
C SER A 489 -30.74 32.88 14.09
N THR A 490 -31.01 32.09 13.04
CA THR A 490 -32.33 31.51 12.77
C THR A 490 -32.48 30.07 13.24
N VAL A 491 -31.47 29.47 13.86
CA VAL A 491 -31.54 28.12 14.42
C VAL A 491 -31.36 28.11 15.94
N SER A 492 -31.84 27.04 16.58
CA SER A 492 -31.61 26.85 18.02
C SER A 492 -30.14 26.49 18.27
N PRO A 493 -29.50 26.97 19.35
CA PRO A 493 -28.16 26.53 19.74
C PRO A 493 -28.04 25.01 19.89
N HIS A 494 -29.10 24.33 20.36
CA HIS A 494 -29.13 22.86 20.46
C HIS A 494 -29.06 22.15 19.10
N PHE A 495 -29.57 22.79 18.03
CA PHE A 495 -29.43 22.25 16.68
C PHE A 495 -27.97 22.30 16.21
N LEU A 496 -27.26 23.38 16.53
CA LEU A 496 -25.83 23.52 16.22
C LEU A 496 -24.98 22.52 17.03
N GLU A 497 -25.27 22.33 18.31
CA GLU A 497 -24.62 21.32 19.15
C GLU A 497 -24.85 19.91 18.60
N PHE A 498 -26.09 19.61 18.18
CA PHE A 498 -26.41 18.35 17.49
C PHE A 498 -25.57 18.19 16.22
N LEU A 499 -25.50 19.20 15.35
CA LEU A 499 -24.68 19.14 14.13
C LEU A 499 -23.20 18.90 14.44
N GLN A 500 -22.66 19.59 15.45
CA GLN A 500 -21.27 19.40 15.89
C GLN A 500 -21.02 18.00 16.49
N SER A 501 -22.06 17.35 17.01
CA SER A 501 -21.95 15.96 17.49
C SER A 501 -21.97 14.91 16.37
N LEU A 502 -22.40 15.27 15.15
CA LEU A 502 -22.47 14.34 14.02
C LEU A 502 -21.11 14.07 13.38
N GLY A 503 -20.13 14.94 13.56
CA GLY A 503 -18.79 14.79 12.98
C GLY A 503 -18.02 16.09 12.89
N TRP A 504 -17.08 16.16 11.94
CA TRP A 504 -16.24 17.33 11.72
C TRP A 504 -16.82 18.23 10.64
N SER A 505 -16.86 19.54 10.89
CA SER A 505 -17.16 20.54 9.88
C SER A 505 -15.97 20.70 8.93
N VAL A 506 -16.23 20.71 7.62
CA VAL A 506 -15.21 20.92 6.59
C VAL A 506 -15.63 22.05 5.65
N ASN A 507 -14.66 22.81 5.14
CA ASN A 507 -14.90 23.79 4.09
C ASN A 507 -15.07 23.08 2.75
N VAL A 508 -16.28 23.11 2.19
CA VAL A 508 -16.65 22.41 0.95
C VAL A 508 -15.73 22.75 -0.24
N PHE A 509 -15.25 24.00 -0.36
CA PHE A 509 -14.38 24.41 -1.48
C PHE A 509 -12.97 23.83 -1.40
N GLN A 510 -12.52 23.57 -0.17
CA GLN A 510 -11.20 23.01 0.12
C GLN A 510 -11.28 21.51 0.39
N HIS A 511 -12.48 20.94 0.50
CA HIS A 511 -12.69 19.53 0.81
C HIS A 511 -12.39 18.67 -0.42
N PRO A 512 -11.40 17.77 -0.33
CA PRO A 512 -11.02 16.92 -1.46
C PRO A 512 -11.84 15.62 -1.54
N GLY A 513 -12.77 15.40 -0.62
CA GLY A 513 -13.61 14.20 -0.56
C GLY A 513 -14.98 14.37 -1.20
N TRP A 514 -15.96 13.66 -0.65
CA TRP A 514 -17.35 13.75 -1.08
C TRP A 514 -17.99 15.02 -0.50
N THR A 515 -18.53 15.86 -1.36
CA THR A 515 -19.19 17.12 -1.00
C THR A 515 -20.72 17.06 -1.09
N GLY A 516 -21.29 15.85 -1.25
CA GLY A 516 -22.72 15.64 -1.45
C GLY A 516 -23.16 15.63 -2.91
N HIS A 517 -22.27 15.94 -3.86
CA HIS A 517 -22.57 15.92 -5.29
C HIS A 517 -21.34 15.61 -6.14
N ILE A 518 -21.50 14.83 -7.21
CA ILE A 518 -20.40 14.32 -8.05
C ILE A 518 -19.60 15.45 -8.73
N SER A 519 -20.26 16.57 -9.08
CA SER A 519 -19.61 17.67 -9.81
C SER A 519 -18.68 18.52 -8.94
N THR A 520 -18.90 18.53 -7.63
CA THR A 520 -18.15 19.34 -6.64
C THR A 520 -17.24 18.48 -5.77
N SER A 521 -17.31 17.16 -5.89
CA SER A 521 -16.52 16.23 -5.10
C SER A 521 -15.17 15.96 -5.78
N TRP A 522 -14.18 15.53 -4.98
CA TRP A 522 -12.83 15.12 -5.44
C TRP A 522 -12.07 16.18 -6.23
N LYS A 523 -12.41 17.45 -6.03
CA LYS A 523 -11.80 18.61 -6.67
C LYS A 523 -11.65 19.73 -5.64
N VAL A 524 -10.42 20.20 -5.44
CA VAL A 524 -10.17 21.39 -4.63
C VAL A 524 -10.24 22.61 -5.55
N THR A 525 -11.21 23.48 -5.30
CA THR A 525 -11.42 24.68 -6.10
C THR A 525 -10.81 25.86 -5.33
N GLN A 526 -9.93 26.64 -5.96
CA GLN A 526 -9.47 27.88 -5.33
C GLN A 526 -10.64 28.87 -5.25
N PRO A 527 -10.87 29.49 -4.08
CA PRO A 527 -11.95 30.47 -3.96
C PRO A 527 -11.66 31.67 -4.88
N THR A 528 -12.64 32.03 -5.71
CA THR A 528 -12.60 33.28 -6.48
C THR A 528 -12.63 34.46 -5.51
N SER A 529 -11.94 35.56 -5.83
CA SER A 529 -11.74 36.72 -4.95
C SER A 529 -13.01 37.38 -4.41
N GLU A 530 -14.18 37.11 -5.00
CA GLU A 530 -15.49 37.56 -4.48
C GLU A 530 -16.04 36.69 -3.35
N GLN A 531 -15.65 35.42 -3.26
CA GLN A 531 -16.19 34.44 -2.30
C GLN A 531 -15.33 34.26 -1.04
N ALA A 532 -14.08 34.76 -1.05
CA ALA A 532 -13.21 34.84 0.12
C ALA A 532 -13.70 35.83 1.21
N ARG A 533 -14.81 36.54 0.96
CA ARG A 533 -15.47 37.44 1.93
C ARG A 533 -16.57 36.77 2.76
N ALA A 534 -16.89 35.50 2.53
CA ALA A 534 -17.76 34.76 3.44
C ALA A 534 -17.01 34.57 4.77
N PRO A 535 -17.60 34.94 5.92
CA PRO A 535 -16.95 34.77 7.20
C PRO A 535 -16.67 33.29 7.43
N SER A 536 -15.45 33.00 7.89
CA SER A 536 -15.13 31.74 8.55
C SER A 536 -16.03 31.63 9.79
N ASN A 537 -17.03 30.76 9.73
CA ASN A 537 -17.75 30.31 10.91
C ASN A 537 -17.05 29.10 11.50
#